data_AF-A0A5C6U617-F1
#
_entry.id   AF-A0A5C6U617-F1
#
_cell.length_a   1.000
_cell.length_b   1.000
_cell.length_c   1.000
_cell.angle_alpha   90.00
_cell.angle_beta   90.00
_cell.angle_gamma   90.00
#
_symmetry.space_group_name_H-M   'P 1'
#
loop_
_entity.id
_entity.type
_entity.pdbx_description
1 polymer ?
#
loop_
_entity_poly.entity_id
_entity_poly.type
_entity_poly.pdbx_seq_one_letter_code
_entity_poly.pdbx_strand_id
1 'polypeptide(L)'
;MSGGGDTPGPAETPPPLACGERSPSPRCARGGDKVANAARGEAAFAVAGVCYVLRPSFAALVAAEAELGPLFALVERAAAGGLTLAETAALIWHCIDARPAGLSREDVGEEIATRGLAATTPAVGAILSQILQGR
;
A
#
# COMPACT_ATOMS: atom_id res chain seq x y z
N MET A 1 -20.16 -14.75 -66.25
CA MET A 1 -20.31 -13.72 -65.19
C MET A 1 -20.59 -14.44 -63.88
N SER A 2 -20.00 -13.95 -62.78
CA SER A 2 -20.02 -14.50 -61.41
C SER A 2 -19.00 -15.63 -61.21
N GLY A 3 -17.85 -15.44 -60.55
CA GLY A 3 -17.46 -14.41 -59.58
C GLY A 3 -17.85 -14.85 -58.16
N GLY A 4 -16.84 -15.06 -57.30
CA GLY A 4 -16.98 -15.39 -55.88
C GLY A 4 -16.30 -16.73 -55.56
N GLY A 5 -15.36 -16.85 -54.64
CA GLY A 5 -14.81 -15.90 -53.70
C GLY A 5 -13.96 -16.73 -52.74
N ASP A 6 -12.69 -16.38 -52.68
CA ASP A 6 -11.70 -16.89 -51.73
C ASP A 6 -12.11 -16.52 -50.30
N THR A 7 -12.16 -17.49 -49.39
CA THR A 7 -11.97 -17.24 -47.95
C THR A 7 -11.42 -18.49 -47.25
N PRO A 8 -10.15 -18.50 -46.85
CA PRO A 8 -9.68 -19.39 -45.80
C PRO A 8 -9.45 -18.60 -44.49
N GLY A 9 -9.90 -19.21 -43.39
CA GLY A 9 -9.29 -19.06 -42.07
C GLY A 9 -9.95 -18.06 -41.12
N PRO A 10 -10.53 -18.50 -39.97
CA PRO A 10 -10.87 -17.58 -38.90
C PRO A 10 -9.59 -16.94 -38.34
N ALA A 11 -9.66 -15.62 -38.13
CA ALA A 11 -8.62 -14.83 -37.50
C ALA A 11 -8.22 -15.44 -36.14
N GLU A 12 -6.93 -15.75 -36.01
CA GLU A 12 -6.31 -16.14 -34.75
C GLU A 12 -6.49 -14.98 -33.74
N THR A 13 -7.26 -15.25 -32.70
CA THR A 13 -7.53 -14.28 -31.63
C THR A 13 -6.22 -13.98 -30.90
N PRO A 14 -5.74 -12.72 -30.84
CA PRO A 14 -4.58 -12.39 -30.05
C PRO A 14 -4.86 -12.65 -28.55
N PRO A 15 -3.86 -13.09 -27.77
CA PRO A 15 -4.04 -13.30 -26.33
C PRO A 15 -4.48 -11.99 -25.65
N PRO A 16 -5.32 -12.06 -24.61
CA PRO A 16 -5.69 -10.86 -23.88
C PRO A 16 -4.44 -10.24 -23.27
N LEU A 17 -4.24 -8.96 -23.59
CA LEU A 17 -3.30 -8.06 -22.92
C LEU A 17 -3.42 -8.28 -21.40
N ALA A 18 -2.32 -8.65 -20.76
CA ALA A 18 -2.23 -8.80 -19.31
C ALA A 18 -2.49 -7.44 -18.64
N CYS A 19 -3.75 -7.17 -18.33
CA CYS A 19 -4.15 -6.11 -17.41
C CYS A 19 -3.66 -6.45 -16.01
N GLY A 20 -2.49 -5.93 -15.66
CA GLY A 20 -2.00 -5.64 -14.31
C GLY A 20 -2.45 -6.60 -13.20
N GLU A 21 -1.60 -7.57 -12.89
CA GLU A 21 -1.63 -8.28 -11.61
C GLU A 21 -1.25 -7.30 -10.50
N ARG A 22 -2.23 -6.51 -10.04
CA ARG A 22 -2.17 -5.92 -8.71
C ARG A 22 -2.12 -7.08 -7.73
N SER A 23 -0.96 -7.26 -7.12
CA SER A 23 -0.76 -8.21 -6.02
C SER A 23 -1.94 -8.12 -5.05
N PRO A 24 -2.54 -9.26 -4.64
CA PRO A 24 -3.66 -9.24 -3.73
C PRO A 24 -3.21 -8.59 -2.42
N SER A 25 -3.78 -7.44 -2.08
CA SER A 25 -3.60 -6.82 -0.77
C SER A 25 -3.88 -7.88 0.30
N PRO A 26 -3.09 -7.93 1.39
CA PRO A 26 -3.30 -8.92 2.45
C PRO A 26 -4.75 -8.80 2.93
N ARG A 27 -5.51 -9.88 2.76
CA ARG A 27 -6.94 -9.94 3.13
C ARG A 27 -7.05 -9.93 4.65
N CYS A 28 -7.11 -8.73 5.19
CA CYS A 28 -7.37 -8.44 6.58
C CYS A 28 -8.85 -8.69 6.87
N ALA A 29 -9.20 -9.91 7.30
CA ALA A 29 -10.57 -10.32 7.59
C ALA A 29 -10.73 -10.84 9.03
N ARG A 30 -10.63 -9.94 10.02
CA ARG A 30 -11.65 -9.71 11.07
C ARG A 30 -11.16 -8.74 12.16
N GLY A 31 -11.96 -7.70 12.40
CA GLY A 31 -11.90 -6.84 13.59
C GLY A 31 -11.93 -5.34 13.27
N GLY A 32 -13.12 -4.79 13.01
CA GLY A 32 -13.39 -3.35 12.84
C GLY A 32 -13.70 -2.94 11.40
N ASP A 33 -14.95 -2.57 11.10
CA ASP A 33 -15.52 -2.42 9.75
C ASP A 33 -14.96 -1.24 8.91
N LYS A 34 -13.71 -1.33 8.44
CA LYS A 34 -13.25 -0.61 7.24
C LYS A 34 -12.27 -1.48 6.43
N VAL A 35 -12.68 -1.83 5.22
CA VAL A 35 -11.79 -2.43 4.22
C VAL A 35 -11.01 -1.30 3.54
N ALA A 36 -9.68 -1.41 3.50
CA ALA A 36 -8.84 -0.45 2.80
C ALA A 36 -9.20 -0.40 1.31
N ASN A 37 -9.55 0.78 0.81
CA ASN A 37 -9.81 1.00 -0.59
C ASN A 37 -8.54 1.46 -1.33
N ALA A 38 -7.89 0.53 -2.03
CA ALA A 38 -6.69 0.83 -2.82
C ALA A 38 -6.92 1.93 -3.89
N ALA A 39 -8.15 2.10 -4.39
CA ALA A 39 -8.48 3.16 -5.34
C ALA A 39 -8.52 4.56 -4.70
N ARG A 40 -8.57 4.64 -3.36
CA ARG A 40 -8.49 5.89 -2.57
C ARG A 40 -7.15 6.08 -1.87
N GLY A 41 -6.13 5.33 -2.30
CA GLY A 41 -4.84 5.41 -1.64
C GLY A 41 -4.85 4.83 -0.22
N GLU A 42 -5.70 3.84 0.08
CA GLU A 42 -5.69 3.20 1.41
C GLU A 42 -4.93 1.87 1.38
N ALA A 43 -4.20 1.58 2.46
CA ALA A 43 -3.57 0.29 2.70
C ALA A 43 -4.08 -0.32 4.02
N ALA A 44 -3.95 -1.63 4.19
CA ALA A 44 -4.33 -2.31 5.43
C ALA A 44 -3.08 -2.74 6.20
N PHE A 45 -3.13 -2.64 7.52
CA PHE A 45 -2.05 -3.03 8.41
C PHE A 45 -2.62 -3.64 9.69
N ALA A 46 -2.32 -4.92 9.93
CA ALA A 46 -2.71 -5.58 11.16
C ALA A 46 -1.77 -5.22 12.32
N VAL A 47 -2.31 -5.05 13.52
CA VAL A 47 -1.60 -4.94 14.81
C VAL A 47 -2.36 -5.77 15.85
N ALA A 48 -1.69 -6.73 16.47
CA ALA A 48 -2.29 -7.68 17.43
C ALA A 48 -3.57 -8.36 16.91
N GLY A 49 -3.60 -8.69 15.61
CA GLY A 49 -4.76 -9.28 14.94
C GLY A 49 -5.90 -8.32 14.60
N VAL A 50 -5.82 -7.04 14.98
CA VAL A 50 -6.78 -5.99 14.59
C VAL A 50 -6.28 -5.29 13.34
N CYS A 51 -7.15 -5.11 12.34
CA CYS A 51 -6.78 -4.51 11.07
C CYS A 51 -7.07 -3.01 11.05
N TYR A 52 -6.04 -2.23 10.77
CA TYR A 52 -6.10 -0.77 10.66
C TYR A 52 -6.00 -0.34 9.19
N VAL A 53 -6.73 0.72 8.86
CA VAL A 53 -6.61 1.38 7.56
C VAL A 53 -5.56 2.48 7.65
N LEU A 54 -4.59 2.40 6.75
CA LEU A 54 -3.59 3.41 6.49
C LEU A 54 -4.14 4.36 5.45
N ARG A 55 -4.29 5.64 5.82
CA ARG A 55 -4.76 6.73 4.98
C ARG A 55 -3.75 7.89 5.02
N PRO A 56 -2.90 8.06 3.99
CA PRO A 56 -1.93 9.15 3.91
C PRO A 56 -2.61 10.48 3.53
N SER A 57 -3.50 10.96 4.41
CA SER A 57 -4.12 12.28 4.25
C SER A 57 -3.07 13.40 4.38
N PHE A 58 -3.35 14.60 3.86
CA PHE A 58 -2.45 15.74 4.00
C PHE A 58 -2.02 15.99 5.46
N ALA A 59 -2.96 15.95 6.41
CA ALA A 59 -2.65 16.13 7.83
C ALA A 59 -1.73 15.04 8.38
N ALA A 60 -1.93 13.78 7.97
CA ALA A 60 -1.05 12.67 8.35
C ALA A 60 0.36 12.83 7.78
N LEU A 61 0.46 13.24 6.51
CA LEU A 61 1.73 13.44 5.82
C LEU A 61 2.52 14.63 6.39
N VAL A 62 1.84 15.73 6.75
CA VAL A 62 2.48 16.87 7.44
C VAL A 62 2.96 16.46 8.84
N ALA A 63 2.19 15.67 9.58
CA ALA A 63 2.61 15.15 10.88
C ALA A 63 3.81 14.21 10.76
N ALA A 64 3.81 13.34 9.73
CA ALA A 64 4.93 12.47 9.43
C ALA A 64 6.18 13.27 9.03
N GLU A 65 6.05 14.28 8.17
CA GLU A 65 7.15 15.15 7.74
C GLU A 65 7.78 15.92 8.91
N ALA A 66 6.95 16.37 9.87
CA ALA A 66 7.44 17.05 11.06
C ALA A 66 8.34 16.16 11.94
N GLU A 67 8.15 14.84 11.93
CA GLU A 67 8.95 13.88 12.71
C GLU A 67 10.10 13.27 11.90
N LEU A 68 9.84 12.90 10.64
CA LEU A 68 10.75 12.14 9.79
C LEU A 68 11.66 13.03 8.92
N GLY A 69 11.35 14.32 8.86
CA GLY A 69 11.94 15.25 7.91
C GLY A 69 11.29 15.15 6.52
N PRO A 70 11.88 15.83 5.50
CA PRO A 70 11.26 16.01 4.19
C PRO A 70 10.83 14.69 3.55
N LEU A 71 9.58 14.61 3.08
CA LEU A 71 9.03 13.36 2.53
C LEU A 71 9.79 12.86 1.29
N PHE A 72 10.32 13.76 0.45
CA PHE A 72 11.17 13.35 -0.68
C PHE A 72 12.47 12.70 -0.23
N ALA A 73 13.13 13.23 0.80
CA ALA A 73 14.35 12.63 1.35
C ALA A 73 14.06 11.25 1.97
N LEU A 74 12.89 11.09 2.59
CA LEU A 74 12.42 9.80 3.10
C LEU A 74 12.21 8.78 1.97
N VAL A 75 11.57 9.20 0.87
CA VAL A 75 11.35 8.34 -0.32
C VAL A 75 12.67 7.93 -0.96
N GLU A 76 13.60 8.85 -1.15
CA GLU A 76 14.93 8.54 -1.70
C GLU A 76 15.68 7.55 -0.81
N ARG A 77 15.66 7.75 0.51
CA ARG A 77 16.24 6.83 1.49
C ARG A 77 15.61 5.44 1.40
N ALA A 78 14.29 5.36 1.27
CA ALA A 78 13.59 4.10 1.11
C ALA A 78 13.97 3.39 -0.20
N ALA A 79 14.06 4.11 -1.32
CA ALA A 79 14.49 3.57 -2.60
C ALA A 79 15.95 3.07 -2.57
N ALA A 80 16.81 3.72 -1.78
CA ALA A 80 18.18 3.29 -1.52
C ALA A 80 18.29 2.11 -0.51
N GLY A 81 17.18 1.65 0.05
CA GLY A 81 17.15 0.58 1.06
C GLY A 81 17.64 1.02 2.46
N GLY A 82 17.71 2.33 2.72
CA GLY A 82 18.21 2.90 3.96
C GLY A 82 17.13 3.24 4.99
N LEU A 83 15.88 2.81 4.78
CA LEU A 83 14.79 3.12 5.70
C LEU A 83 14.97 2.37 7.03
N THR A 84 15.00 3.12 8.13
CA THR A 84 15.15 2.55 9.46
C THR A 84 13.84 1.96 9.99
N LEU A 85 13.94 1.11 11.01
CA LEU A 85 12.76 0.60 11.74
C LEU A 85 11.94 1.73 12.38
N ALA A 86 12.62 2.72 12.95
CA ALA A 86 11.96 3.86 13.59
C ALA A 86 11.16 4.69 12.58
N GLU A 87 11.72 4.95 11.40
CA GLU A 87 11.03 5.67 10.32
C GLU A 87 9.86 4.87 9.77
N THR A 88 10.05 3.55 9.61
CA THR A 88 8.97 2.64 9.18
C THR A 88 7.80 2.69 10.16
N ALA A 89 8.08 2.55 11.46
CA ALA A 89 7.07 2.59 12.51
C ALA A 89 6.37 3.96 12.58
N ALA A 90 7.11 5.08 12.49
CA ALA A 90 6.51 6.41 12.52
C ALA A 90 5.62 6.67 11.30
N LEU A 91 6.07 6.30 10.09
CA LEU A 91 5.31 6.51 8.87
C LEU A 91 3.97 5.77 8.92
N ILE A 92 4.01 4.50 9.36
CA ILE A 92 2.81 3.69 9.54
C ILE A 92 1.91 4.32 10.62
N TRP A 93 2.47 4.66 11.77
CA TRP A 93 1.75 5.27 12.88
C TRP A 93 0.98 6.53 12.48
N HIS A 94 1.61 7.45 11.75
CA HIS A 94 0.97 8.69 11.29
C HIS A 94 -0.11 8.44 10.24
N CYS A 95 0.02 7.37 9.46
CA CYS A 95 -0.95 7.03 8.43
C CYS A 95 -2.17 6.28 8.96
N ILE A 96 -2.22 5.82 10.22
CA ILE A 96 -3.40 5.12 10.76
C ILE A 96 -4.58 6.13 10.90
N ASP A 97 -5.66 5.90 10.12
CA ASP A 97 -6.78 6.83 9.97
C ASP A 97 -7.50 7.12 11.31
N ALA A 98 -7.92 6.04 11.98
CA ALA A 98 -8.61 6.10 13.27
C ALA A 98 -7.75 5.36 14.29
N ARG A 99 -7.04 6.12 15.14
CA ARG A 99 -6.30 5.57 16.27
C ARG A 99 -7.27 5.32 17.43
N PRO A 100 -7.66 4.07 17.73
CA PRO A 100 -8.50 3.79 18.89
C PRO A 100 -7.72 4.09 20.17
N ALA A 101 -8.43 4.34 21.27
CA ALA A 101 -7.85 4.73 22.56
C ALA A 101 -6.88 3.69 23.18
N GLY A 102 -6.77 2.50 22.59
CA GLY A 102 -5.88 1.42 23.05
C GLY A 102 -4.76 1.04 22.09
N LEU A 103 -4.57 1.75 20.97
CA LEU A 103 -3.43 1.51 20.08
C LEU A 103 -2.31 2.51 20.41
N SER A 104 -1.15 2.00 20.80
CA SER A 104 0.05 2.78 21.03
C SER A 104 1.04 2.68 19.86
N ARG A 105 2.04 3.58 19.85
CA ARG A 105 3.10 3.53 18.85
C ARG A 105 4.00 2.31 19.06
N GLU A 106 4.18 1.92 20.32
CA GLU A 106 4.92 0.73 20.72
C GLU A 106 4.26 -0.53 20.17
N ASP A 107 2.93 -0.63 20.17
CA ASP A 107 2.21 -1.77 19.58
C ASP A 107 2.49 -1.91 18.07
N VAL A 108 2.56 -0.79 17.35
CA VAL A 108 2.94 -0.79 15.92
C VAL A 108 4.37 -1.30 15.75
N GLY A 109 5.30 -0.83 16.57
CA GLY A 109 6.70 -1.27 16.55
C GLY A 109 6.86 -2.75 16.87
N GLU A 110 6.18 -3.24 17.90
CA GLU A 110 6.20 -4.64 18.33
C GLU A 110 5.65 -5.55 17.24
N GLU A 111 4.56 -5.14 16.59
CA GLU A 111 4.01 -5.93 15.49
C GLU A 111 4.93 -5.91 14.24
N ILE A 112 5.65 -4.82 13.96
CA ILE A 112 6.69 -4.80 12.91
C ILE A 112 7.80 -5.79 13.26
N ALA A 113 8.24 -5.83 14.52
CA ALA A 113 9.26 -6.76 15.01
C ALA A 113 8.77 -8.22 14.91
N THR A 114 7.52 -8.48 15.33
CA THR A 114 6.90 -9.82 15.31
C THR A 114 6.72 -10.36 13.90
N ARG A 115 6.21 -9.54 12.96
CA ARG A 115 5.95 -9.98 11.57
C ARG A 115 7.21 -9.93 10.68
N GLY A 116 8.18 -9.09 11.05
CA GLY A 116 9.38 -8.81 10.27
C GLY A 116 9.22 -7.75 9.18
N LEU A 117 10.35 -7.23 8.70
CA LEU A 117 10.39 -6.19 7.66
C LEU A 117 9.82 -6.65 6.33
N ALA A 118 10.11 -7.88 5.88
CA ALA A 118 9.63 -8.40 4.60
C ALA A 118 8.10 -8.36 4.48
N ALA A 119 7.38 -8.67 5.56
CA ALA A 119 5.92 -8.60 5.61
C ALA A 119 5.37 -7.18 5.84
N THR A 120 6.21 -6.25 6.30
CA THR A 120 5.87 -4.84 6.56
C THR A 120 6.03 -3.97 5.30
N THR A 121 7.06 -4.25 4.49
CA THR A 121 7.43 -3.47 3.31
C THR A 121 6.29 -3.22 2.31
N PRO A 122 5.35 -4.15 2.04
CA PRO A 122 4.24 -3.88 1.12
C PRO A 122 3.35 -2.71 1.56
N ALA A 123 3.09 -2.58 2.87
CA ALA A 123 2.29 -1.48 3.41
C ALA A 123 3.04 -0.13 3.30
N VAL A 124 4.34 -0.14 3.59
CA VAL A 124 5.22 1.03 3.43
C VAL A 124 5.30 1.46 1.96
N GLY A 125 5.51 0.51 1.05
CA GLY A 125 5.57 0.78 -0.38
C GLY A 125 4.28 1.36 -0.94
N ALA A 126 3.12 0.94 -0.41
CA ALA A 126 1.83 1.54 -0.76
C ALA A 126 1.75 3.01 -0.35
N ILE A 127 2.14 3.36 0.89
CA ILE A 127 2.18 4.74 1.38
C ILE A 127 3.14 5.60 0.55
N LEU A 128 4.37 5.12 0.32
CA LEU A 128 5.38 5.87 -0.45
C LEU A 128 4.93 6.10 -1.90
N SER A 129 4.28 5.10 -2.51
CA SER A 129 3.71 5.25 -3.85
C SER A 129 2.59 6.30 -3.88
N GLN A 130 1.77 6.38 -2.83
CA GLN A 130 0.69 7.37 -2.71
C GLN A 130 1.22 8.78 -2.52
N ILE A 131 2.28 8.97 -1.72
CA ILE A 131 2.99 10.24 -1.58
C ILE A 131 3.44 10.76 -2.95
N LEU A 132 4.00 9.88 -3.80
CA LEU A 132 4.48 10.25 -5.13
C LEU A 132 3.35 10.48 -6.16
N GLN A 133 2.24 9.74 -6.05
CA GLN A 133 1.14 9.81 -7.02
C GLN A 133 0.08 10.88 -6.68
N GLY A 134 0.03 11.35 -5.43
CA GLY A 134 -0.94 12.34 -4.96
C GLY A 134 -2.39 11.85 -4.98
N ARG A 135 -2.64 10.60 -4.51
CA ARG A 135 -3.95 9.94 -4.54
C ARG A 135 -4.47 9.58 -3.16
#